data_AF-J7Q737-F1
#
_entry.id   AF-J7Q737-F1
#
_cell.length_a   1.000
_cell.length_b   1.000
_cell.length_c   1.000
_cell.angle_alpha   90.00
_cell.angle_beta   90.00
_cell.angle_gamma   90.00
#
_symmetry.space_group_name_H-M   'P 1'
#
loop_
_entity.id
_entity.type
_entity.pdbx_description
1 polymer ?
#
loop_
_entity_poly.entity_id
_entity_poly.type
_entity_poly.pdbx_seq_one_letter_code
_entity_poly.pdbx_strand_id
1 'polypeptide(L)' 'MAKGSKKTLGASEVRKLAASALTNTPKVLGVTKDGVRILKPKSGATHFSAKEIRDAIAMVRAAKRAG' A
#
# COMPACT_ATOMS: atom_id res chain seq x y z
N MET A 1 -13.33 -22.95 -35.16
CA MET A 1 -13.59 -22.19 -33.91
C MET A 1 -12.91 -22.90 -32.75
N ALA A 2 -11.72 -22.47 -32.34
CA ALA A 2 -10.99 -23.11 -31.24
C ALA A 2 -11.61 -22.73 -29.88
N LYS A 3 -12.20 -23.70 -29.19
CA LYS A 3 -12.67 -23.54 -27.81
C LYS A 3 -11.45 -23.33 -26.91
N GLY A 4 -11.29 -22.12 -26.35
CA GLY A 4 -10.21 -21.77 -25.44
C GLY A 4 -10.19 -22.68 -24.23
N SER A 5 -9.10 -23.45 -24.09
CA SER A 5 -8.89 -24.35 -22.97
C SER A 5 -8.71 -23.54 -21.68
N LYS A 6 -9.65 -23.66 -20.73
CA LYS A 6 -9.54 -23.08 -19.40
C LYS A 6 -8.41 -23.80 -18.65
N LYS A 7 -7.19 -23.24 -18.71
CA LYS A 7 -6.05 -23.72 -17.90
C LYS A 7 -6.40 -23.52 -16.43
N THR A 8 -6.69 -24.60 -15.72
CA THR A 8 -6.81 -24.61 -14.27
C THR A 8 -5.39 -24.56 -13.68
N LEU A 9 -5.13 -23.55 -12.85
CA LEU A 9 -3.83 -23.41 -12.18
C LEU A 9 -3.64 -24.58 -11.20
N GLY A 10 -2.49 -25.24 -11.27
CA GLY A 10 -2.17 -26.33 -10.35
C GLY A 10 -2.03 -25.84 -8.90
N ALA A 11 -2.21 -26.74 -7.93
CA ALA A 11 -2.17 -26.38 -6.50
C ALA A 11 -0.87 -25.66 -6.07
N SER A 12 0.26 -25.96 -6.73
CA SER A 12 1.54 -25.28 -6.50
C SER A 12 1.57 -23.84 -7.02
N GLU A 13 0.93 -23.57 -8.15
CA GLU A 13 0.76 -22.24 -8.74
C GLU A 13 -0.17 -21.38 -7.89
N VAL A 14 -1.27 -21.96 -7.41
CA VAL A 14 -2.20 -21.28 -6.49
C VAL A 14 -1.51 -20.90 -5.18
N ARG A 15 -0.67 -21.77 -4.62
CA ARG A 15 0.13 -21.45 -3.42
C ARG A 15 1.14 -20.33 -3.67
N LYS A 16 1.82 -20.31 -4.81
CA LYS A 16 2.74 -19.21 -5.18
C LYS A 16 1.99 -17.88 -5.34
N LEU A 17 0.81 -17.90 -5.95
CA LEU A 17 -0.04 -16.72 -6.10
C LEU A 17 -0.55 -16.21 -4.74
N ALA A 18 -0.98 -17.11 -3.85
CA ALA A 18 -1.41 -16.77 -2.50
C ALA A 18 -0.25 -16.20 -1.65
N ALA A 19 0.94 -16.80 -1.73
CA ALA A 19 2.13 -16.29 -1.05
C ALA A 19 2.56 -14.92 -1.60
N SER A 20 2.49 -14.72 -2.91
CA SER A 20 2.74 -13.43 -3.56
C SER A 20 1.71 -12.37 -3.15
N ALA A 21 0.43 -12.76 -3.03
CA ALA A 21 -0.61 -11.86 -2.56
C ALA A 21 -0.36 -11.42 -1.10
N LEU A 22 0.08 -12.35 -0.23
CA LEU A 22 0.37 -12.06 1.17
C LEU A 22 1.57 -11.12 1.36
N THR A 23 2.58 -11.20 0.49
CA THR A 23 3.75 -10.31 0.54
C THR A 23 3.53 -8.98 -0.17
N ASN A 24 2.61 -8.92 -1.13
CA ASN A 24 2.27 -7.71 -1.88
C ASN A 24 1.06 -6.94 -1.33
N THR A 25 0.39 -7.43 -0.29
CA THR A 25 -0.72 -6.69 0.32
C THR A 25 -0.22 -5.37 0.91
N PRO A 26 -0.70 -4.22 0.42
CA PRO A 26 -0.27 -2.92 0.91
C PRO A 26 -0.68 -2.76 2.38
N LYS A 27 0.31 -2.47 3.24
CA LYS A 27 0.08 -2.27 4.67
C LYS A 27 -0.86 -1.09 4.89
N VAL A 28 -1.98 -1.30 5.58
CA VAL A 28 -2.93 -0.22 5.90
C VAL A 28 -2.39 0.58 7.08
N LEU A 29 -2.34 1.91 6.93
CA LEU A 29 -1.88 2.85 7.96
C LEU A 29 -3.03 3.36 8.83
N GLY A 30 -4.25 3.36 8.30
CA GLY A 30 -5.45 3.81 9.01
C GLY A 30 -6.68 3.79 8.12
N VAL A 31 -7.81 4.21 8.69
CA VAL A 31 -9.08 4.36 7.99
C VAL A 31 -9.59 5.77 8.27
N THR A 32 -10.06 6.45 7.22
CA THR A 32 -10.70 7.76 7.35
C THR A 32 -12.09 7.64 7.99
N LYS A 33 -12.69 8.76 8.41
CA LYS A 33 -14.05 8.76 8.97
C LYS A 33 -15.09 8.20 8.00
N ASP A 34 -14.85 8.37 6.70
CA ASP A 34 -15.70 7.90 5.61
C ASP A 34 -15.45 6.43 5.23
N GLY A 35 -14.61 5.71 5.99
CA GLY A 35 -14.32 4.29 5.77
C GLY A 35 -13.23 4.01 4.70
N VAL A 36 -12.66 5.04 4.08
CA VAL A 36 -11.60 4.87 3.08
C VAL A 36 -10.29 4.46 3.74
N ARG A 37 -9.69 3.35 3.29
CA ARG A 37 -8.43 2.78 3.81
C ARG A 37 -7.23 3.57 3.29
N ILE A 38 -6.40 4.06 4.20
CA ILE A 38 -5.13 4.71 3.87
C ILE A 38 -4.05 3.64 3.78
N LEU A 39 -3.51 3.43 2.58
CA LEU A 39 -2.48 2.44 2.33
C LEU A 39 -1.09 3.06 2.45
N LYS A 40 -0.12 2.28 2.94
CA LYS A 40 1.28 2.67 2.93
C LYS A 40 1.76 2.71 1.47
N PRO A 41 2.29 3.84 0.99
CA PRO A 41 2.86 3.93 -0.34
C PRO A 41 4.01 2.93 -0.50
N LYS A 42 4.12 2.31 -1.68
CA LYS A 42 5.21 1.36 -1.97
C LYS A 42 6.57 2.04 -2.09
N SER A 43 6.60 3.32 -2.48
CA SER A 43 7.82 4.12 -2.64
C SER A 43 7.83 5.34 -1.71
N GLY A 44 9.02 5.90 -1.49
CA GLY A 44 9.17 7.21 -0.87
C GLY A 44 8.52 8.32 -1.70
N ALA A 45 8.36 9.50 -1.09
CA ALA A 45 7.82 10.67 -1.78
C ALA A 45 8.78 11.11 -2.90
N THR A 46 8.29 11.16 -4.13
CA THR A 46 9.12 11.36 -5.34
C THR A 46 9.42 12.83 -5.64
N HIS A 47 8.61 13.75 -5.11
CA HIS A 47 8.69 15.19 -5.43
C HIS A 47 9.13 16.05 -4.25
N PHE A 48 9.59 15.44 -3.16
CA PHE A 48 10.03 16.15 -1.97
C PHE A 48 11.43 15.73 -1.59
N SER A 49 12.27 16.70 -1.27
CA SER A 49 13.56 16.45 -0.64
C SER A 49 13.37 15.94 0.79
N ALA A 50 14.39 15.25 1.31
CA ALA A 50 14.38 14.79 2.71
C ALA A 50 14.27 15.95 3.72
N LYS A 51 14.71 17.16 3.35
CA LYS A 51 14.56 18.36 4.18
C LYS A 51 13.08 18.77 4.26
N GLU A 52 12.41 18.90 3.12
CA GLU A 52 11.00 19.31 3.06
C GLU A 52 10.09 18.32 3.80
N ILE A 53 10.38 17.01 3.69
CA ILE A 53 9.65 15.98 4.43
C ILE A 53 9.82 16.18 5.95
N ARG A 54 11.04 16.44 6.43
CA ARG A 54 11.31 16.67 7.86
C ARG A 54 10.62 17.93 8.37
N ASP A 55 10.69 19.01 7.61
CA ASP A 55 10.08 20.29 7.97
C ASP A 55 8.55 20.15 8.06
N ALA A 56 7.92 19.47 7.10
CA ALA A 56 6.48 19.20 7.12
C ALA A 56 6.06 18.35 8.34
N ILE A 57 6.83 17.31 8.67
CA ILE A 57 6.56 16.48 9.86
C ILE A 57 6.69 17.31 11.15
N ALA A 58 7.69 18.17 11.25
CA ALA A 58 7.89 19.03 12.40
C ALA A 58 6.71 20.00 12.60
N MET A 59 6.23 20.62 11.54
CA MET A 59 5.07 21.52 11.57
C MET A 59 3.80 20.83 12.06
N VAL A 60 3.47 19.64 11.53
CA VAL A 60 2.29 18.89 11.95
C VAL A 60 2.37 18.49 13.42
N ARG A 61 3.56 18.06 13.89
CA ARG A 61 3.76 17.72 15.30
C ARG A 61 3.62 18.93 16.22
N ALA A 62 4.10 20.10 15.80
CA ALA A 62 3.92 21.34 16.55
C ALA A 62 2.43 21.74 16.62
N ALA A 63 1.71 21.70 15.50
CA ALA A 63 0.28 21.99 15.45
C ALA A 63 -0.53 21.03 16.34
N LYS A 64 -0.23 19.74 16.33
CA LYS A 64 -0.88 18.74 17.21
C LYS A 64 -0.63 19.00 18.70
N ARG A 65 0.50 19.59 19.08
CA ARG A 65 0.80 19.92 20.49
C ARG A 65 0.12 21.20 20.96
N ALA A 66 -0.27 22.07 20.03
CA ALA A 66 -0.85 23.37 20.33
C ALA A 66 -2.38 23.35 20.47
N GLY A 67 -3.03 22.24 20.09
CA GLY A 67 -4.47 21.98 20.30
C GLY A 67 -4.67 20.85 21.29
#